data_AF-A0A955J9M7-F1
#
_entry.id   AF-A0A955J9M7-F1
#
_cell.length_a   1.000
_cell.length_b   1.000
_cell.length_c   1.000
_cell.angle_alpha   90.00
_cell.angle_beta   90.00
_cell.angle_gamma   90.00
#
_symmetry.space_group_name_H-M   'P 1'
#
loop_
_entity.id
_entity.type
_entity.pdbx_description
1 polymer ?
#
loop_
_entity_poly.entity_id
_entity_poly.type
_entity_poly.pdbx_seq_one_letter_code
_entity_poly.pdbx_strand_id
1 'polypeptide(L)'
;MRRPEAAPLIAGLRLVASRSRMEDVMGWTEILEREIAYTYGATDSLMKLVDDDKLDWKPPVPNDGAGTGWMTTGQLLRHITDACGACCKAFATNDWSIMGAPPAEGEEPAPMPSSASVQEARDALAKDKDLALATVRAAGDARMDDEKVTAPWGIEGKLGEQFLDMVKHLGQHKGQLFYYLKMQGKPVHTGHLWGMEG
;
A
#
# COMPACT_ATOMS: atom_id res chain seq x y z
N MET A 1 -10.42 -5.73 88.54
CA MET A 1 -11.61 -5.62 87.67
C MET A 1 -11.21 -4.80 86.44
N ARG A 2 -11.49 -5.32 85.23
CA ARG A 2 -11.46 -4.70 83.88
C ARG A 2 -10.10 -4.49 83.16
N ARG A 3 -9.82 -5.51 82.33
CA ARG A 3 -9.31 -5.64 80.93
C ARG A 3 -8.40 -4.55 80.30
N PRO A 4 -7.42 -4.96 79.47
CA PRO A 4 -6.73 -4.09 78.51
C PRO A 4 -7.55 -3.91 77.23
N GLU A 5 -7.59 -2.70 76.67
CA GLU A 5 -8.18 -2.40 75.35
C GLU A 5 -7.13 -2.31 74.25
N ALA A 6 -7.60 -2.66 73.05
CA ALA A 6 -6.87 -3.08 71.88
C ALA A 6 -6.27 -1.96 71.03
N ALA A 7 -5.28 -2.34 70.20
CA ALA A 7 -4.78 -1.54 69.08
C ALA A 7 -5.82 -1.41 67.96
N PRO A 8 -5.70 -0.38 67.09
CA PRO A 8 -6.16 -0.48 65.71
C PRO A 8 -5.00 -0.55 64.71
N LEU A 9 -5.18 -1.47 63.76
CA LEU A 9 -4.42 -1.69 62.53
C LEU A 9 -5.00 -0.82 61.39
N ILE A 10 -4.10 -0.35 60.52
CA ILE A 10 -4.25 -0.06 59.07
C ILE A 10 -5.07 1.17 58.65
N ALA A 11 -4.43 2.07 57.87
CA ALA A 11 -4.92 2.50 56.54
C ALA A 11 -3.93 3.45 55.87
N GLY A 12 -3.34 3.02 54.76
CA GLY A 12 -2.47 3.91 53.95
C GLY A 12 -1.84 3.27 52.72
N LEU A 13 -2.44 2.21 52.14
CA LEU A 13 -2.02 1.74 50.82
C LEU A 13 -2.64 2.67 49.77
N ARG A 14 -1.85 3.61 49.24
CA ARG A 14 -2.23 4.33 48.02
C ARG A 14 -2.28 3.32 46.88
N LEU A 15 -3.48 3.10 46.35
CA LEU A 15 -3.69 2.44 45.07
C LEU A 15 -3.02 3.30 44.00
N VAL A 16 -1.78 2.99 43.64
CA VAL A 16 -1.24 3.43 42.36
C VAL A 16 -2.10 2.71 41.34
N ALA A 17 -2.91 3.47 40.60
CA ALA A 17 -3.61 2.95 39.44
C ALA A 17 -2.54 2.42 38.47
N SER A 18 -2.26 1.12 38.57
CA SER A 18 -1.63 0.36 37.51
C SER A 18 -2.53 0.60 36.31
N ARG A 19 -2.03 1.35 35.31
CA ARG A 19 -2.64 1.31 33.98
C ARG A 19 -2.67 -0.16 33.60
N SER A 20 -3.85 -0.75 33.70
CA SER A 20 -4.13 -2.09 33.21
C SER A 20 -3.69 -2.09 31.77
N ARG A 21 -2.79 -3.02 31.45
CA ARG A 21 -2.33 -3.36 30.12
C ARG A 21 -3.52 -3.92 29.34
N MET A 22 -4.47 -3.06 28.98
CA MET A 22 -5.27 -3.24 27.78
C MET A 22 -4.24 -3.25 26.65
N GLU A 23 -4.26 -4.32 25.86
CA GLU A 23 -3.36 -4.53 24.74
C GLU A 23 -3.25 -3.24 23.93
N ASP A 24 -2.01 -2.78 23.72
CA ASP A 24 -1.70 -1.66 22.83
C ASP A 24 -1.99 -2.17 21.41
N VAL A 25 -3.27 -2.18 21.03
CA VAL A 25 -3.69 -2.57 19.68
C VAL A 25 -3.14 -1.50 18.75
N MET A 26 -2.21 -1.89 17.87
CA MET A 26 -1.64 -0.97 16.88
C MET A 26 -2.76 -0.28 16.10
N GLY A 27 -2.70 1.05 16.04
CA GLY A 27 -3.64 1.86 15.26
C GLY A 27 -3.48 1.65 13.75
N TRP A 28 -4.47 2.09 12.98
CA TRP A 28 -4.43 2.08 11.51
C TRP A 28 -3.20 2.78 10.95
N THR A 29 -2.81 3.89 11.55
CA THR A 29 -1.64 4.70 11.15
C THR A 29 -0.38 3.86 11.22
N GLU A 30 -0.13 3.19 12.34
CA GLU A 30 1.07 2.36 12.53
C GLU A 30 1.08 1.16 11.57
N ILE A 31 -0.07 0.48 11.43
CA ILE A 31 -0.21 -0.65 10.50
C ILE A 31 0.12 -0.19 9.07
N LEU A 32 -0.55 0.85 8.59
CA LEU A 32 -0.42 1.30 7.21
C LEU A 32 0.95 1.89 6.92
N GLU A 33 1.55 2.66 7.83
CA GLU A 33 2.92 3.16 7.64
C GLU A 33 3.92 2.01 7.49
N ARG A 34 3.78 0.95 8.29
CA ARG A 34 4.62 -0.25 8.18
C ARG A 34 4.40 -0.95 6.84
N GLU A 35 3.16 -1.23 6.47
CA GLU A 35 2.84 -1.95 5.23
C GLU A 35 3.25 -1.15 3.98
N ILE A 36 3.09 0.18 4.00
CA ILE A 36 3.56 1.09 2.94
C ILE A 36 5.08 1.05 2.86
N ALA A 37 5.79 1.26 3.98
CA ALA A 37 7.25 1.26 3.99
C ALA A 37 7.82 -0.06 3.44
N TYR A 38 7.24 -1.17 3.88
CA TYR A 38 7.59 -2.51 3.44
C TYR A 38 7.32 -2.74 1.95
N THR A 39 6.08 -2.52 1.52
CA THR A 39 5.64 -2.88 0.16
C THR A 39 6.37 -2.04 -0.88
N TYR A 40 6.48 -0.71 -0.68
CA TYR A 40 7.22 0.14 -1.60
C TYR A 40 8.72 -0.18 -1.62
N GLY A 41 9.32 -0.51 -0.48
CA GLY A 41 10.73 -0.90 -0.42
C GLY A 41 11.02 -2.17 -1.22
N ALA A 42 10.20 -3.21 -1.04
CA ALA A 42 10.31 -4.45 -1.82
C ALA A 42 10.07 -4.21 -3.32
N THR A 43 9.12 -3.35 -3.67
CA THR A 43 8.84 -2.97 -5.06
C THR A 43 10.02 -2.24 -5.71
N ASP A 44 10.60 -1.25 -5.05
CA ASP A 44 11.79 -0.53 -5.55
C ASP A 44 12.96 -1.49 -5.79
N SER A 45 13.18 -2.45 -4.88
CA SER A 45 14.23 -3.47 -5.04
C SER A 45 14.01 -4.36 -6.25
N LEU A 46 12.76 -4.69 -6.62
CA LEU A 46 12.47 -5.40 -7.87
C LEU A 46 12.65 -4.50 -9.10
N MET A 47 12.24 -3.23 -9.03
CA MET A 47 12.42 -2.28 -10.13
C MET A 47 13.89 -2.12 -10.52
N LYS A 48 14.83 -2.15 -9.55
CA LYS A 48 16.29 -2.11 -9.80
C LYS A 48 16.80 -3.26 -10.70
N LEU A 49 16.06 -4.35 -10.81
CA LEU A 49 16.47 -5.52 -11.59
C LEU A 49 15.99 -5.48 -13.04
N VAL A 50 15.13 -4.52 -13.37
CA VAL A 50 14.63 -4.28 -14.73
C VAL A 50 15.70 -3.54 -15.52
N ASP A 51 15.95 -4.00 -16.75
CA ASP A 51 16.79 -3.26 -17.70
C ASP A 51 15.89 -2.33 -18.53
N ASP A 52 16.35 -1.11 -18.82
CA ASP A 52 15.61 -0.15 -19.66
C ASP A 52 15.26 -0.72 -21.05
N ASP A 53 16.10 -1.59 -21.61
CA ASP A 53 15.85 -2.23 -22.91
C ASP A 53 14.71 -3.27 -22.88
N LYS A 54 14.15 -3.58 -21.69
CA LYS A 54 13.01 -4.48 -21.51
C LYS A 54 11.69 -3.76 -21.28
N LEU A 55 11.65 -2.43 -21.32
CA LEU A 55 10.40 -1.69 -21.06
C LEU A 55 9.26 -2.06 -22.03
N ASP A 56 9.57 -2.36 -23.28
CA ASP A 56 8.57 -2.80 -24.27
C ASP A 56 8.25 -4.30 -24.20
N TRP A 57 8.97 -5.06 -23.38
CA TRP A 57 8.74 -6.49 -23.22
C TRP A 57 7.42 -6.75 -22.50
N LYS A 58 6.66 -7.74 -22.98
CA LYS A 58 5.49 -8.31 -22.29
C LYS A 58 5.54 -9.84 -22.40
N PRO A 59 4.85 -10.59 -21.53
CA PRO A 59 4.83 -12.05 -21.60
C PRO A 59 4.38 -12.55 -22.97
N PRO A 60 5.11 -13.49 -23.60
CA PRO A 60 4.68 -14.12 -24.83
C PRO A 60 3.51 -15.06 -24.52
N VAL A 61 2.33 -14.76 -25.06
CA VAL A 61 1.12 -15.56 -24.90
C VAL A 61 0.69 -16.12 -26.26
N PRO A 62 0.28 -17.40 -26.36
CA PRO A 62 -0.29 -17.94 -27.59
C PRO A 62 -1.55 -17.16 -28.01
N ASN A 63 -1.70 -16.84 -29.30
CA ASN A 63 -2.74 -15.99 -29.90
C ASN A 63 -2.55 -14.47 -29.71
N ASP A 64 -1.36 -14.00 -30.06
CA ASP A 64 -0.85 -12.61 -30.08
C ASP A 64 -1.59 -11.64 -31.04
N GLY A 65 -2.75 -12.04 -31.57
CA GLY A 65 -3.59 -11.21 -32.45
C GLY A 65 -4.68 -10.39 -31.76
N ALA A 66 -5.02 -10.64 -30.48
CA ALA A 66 -6.04 -9.85 -29.78
C ALA A 66 -5.90 -9.88 -28.24
N GLY A 67 -5.70 -8.71 -27.63
CA GLY A 67 -6.36 -8.37 -26.36
C GLY A 67 -6.08 -9.22 -25.12
N THR A 68 -4.86 -9.74 -24.91
CA THR A 68 -4.57 -10.58 -23.73
C THR A 68 -4.48 -9.82 -22.40
N GLY A 69 -4.69 -8.49 -22.39
CA GLY A 69 -4.74 -7.67 -21.18
C GLY A 69 -3.40 -7.47 -20.47
N TRP A 70 -2.29 -8.02 -20.98
CA TRP A 70 -0.97 -7.85 -20.39
C TRP A 70 -0.37 -6.48 -20.71
N MET A 71 0.09 -5.81 -19.66
CA MET A 71 0.92 -4.61 -19.75
C MET A 71 2.33 -4.96 -20.27
N THR A 72 2.95 -4.06 -21.03
CA THR A 72 4.42 -4.08 -21.17
C THR A 72 5.08 -3.85 -19.82
N THR A 73 6.37 -4.12 -19.71
CA THR A 73 7.12 -3.88 -18.48
C THR A 73 7.05 -2.41 -18.10
N GLY A 74 7.21 -1.48 -19.04
CA GLY A 74 7.11 -0.05 -18.81
C GLY A 74 5.70 0.42 -18.42
N GLN A 75 4.65 -0.19 -18.97
CA GLN A 75 3.27 0.04 -18.55
C GLN A 75 3.01 -0.45 -17.13
N LEU A 76 3.50 -1.66 -16.80
CA LEU A 76 3.40 -2.21 -15.44
C LEU A 76 4.16 -1.34 -14.44
N LEU A 77 5.38 -0.91 -14.77
CA LEU A 77 6.14 0.00 -13.93
C LEU A 77 5.38 1.31 -13.71
N ARG A 78 4.77 1.87 -14.77
CA ARG A 78 3.98 3.10 -14.64
C ARG A 78 2.77 2.89 -13.72
N HIS A 79 1.98 1.85 -13.96
CA HIS A 79 0.79 1.52 -13.16
C HIS A 79 1.12 1.29 -11.68
N ILE A 80 2.27 0.67 -11.38
CA ILE A 80 2.72 0.50 -9.99
C ILE A 80 2.93 1.84 -9.27
N THR A 81 3.31 2.90 -10.00
CA THR A 81 3.68 4.19 -9.41
C THR A 81 2.52 5.09 -9.02
N ASP A 82 1.29 4.75 -9.39
CA ASP A 82 0.06 5.44 -8.97
C ASP A 82 -0.99 4.47 -8.38
N ALA A 83 -0.64 3.20 -8.20
CA ALA A 83 -1.52 2.15 -7.69
C ALA A 83 -1.95 2.33 -6.21
N CYS A 84 -1.25 3.14 -5.41
CA CYS A 84 -1.51 3.24 -3.97
C CYS A 84 -1.67 4.67 -3.44
N GLY A 85 -0.63 5.50 -3.44
CA GLY A 85 -0.67 6.81 -2.79
C GLY A 85 -1.70 7.76 -3.40
N ALA A 86 -1.76 7.81 -4.74
CA ALA A 86 -2.79 8.53 -5.46
C ALA A 86 -4.20 8.02 -5.11
N CYS A 87 -4.43 6.71 -5.11
CA CYS A 87 -5.72 6.13 -4.71
C CYS A 87 -6.09 6.43 -3.25
N CYS A 88 -5.15 6.32 -2.31
CA CYS A 88 -5.36 6.69 -0.91
C CYS A 88 -5.81 8.15 -0.80
N LYS A 89 -5.15 9.06 -1.53
CA LYS A 89 -5.56 10.46 -1.54
C LYS A 89 -6.96 10.64 -2.15
N ALA A 90 -7.29 9.91 -3.22
CA ALA A 90 -8.61 9.98 -3.84
C ALA A 90 -9.70 9.57 -2.85
N PHE A 91 -9.50 8.47 -2.12
CA PHE A 91 -10.41 8.06 -1.05
C PHE A 91 -10.51 9.11 0.07
N ALA A 92 -9.37 9.65 0.54
CA ALA A 92 -9.33 10.59 1.65
C ALA A 92 -10.02 11.93 1.38
N THR A 93 -10.11 12.30 0.10
CA THR A 93 -10.60 13.61 -0.36
C THR A 93 -11.88 13.51 -1.20
N ASN A 94 -12.28 12.29 -1.58
CA ASN A 94 -13.29 12.00 -2.58
C ASN A 94 -13.03 12.70 -3.94
N ASP A 95 -11.76 13.02 -4.24
CA ASP A 95 -11.34 13.60 -5.50
C ASP A 95 -10.67 12.55 -6.38
N TRP A 96 -11.47 11.95 -7.27
CA TRP A 96 -11.01 10.93 -8.22
C TRP A 96 -10.42 11.52 -9.49
N SER A 97 -10.52 12.83 -9.70
CA SER A 97 -9.94 13.49 -10.88
C SER A 97 -8.41 13.38 -10.92
N ILE A 98 -7.78 13.14 -9.76
CA ILE A 98 -6.34 12.93 -9.63
C ILE A 98 -5.85 11.65 -10.33
N MET A 99 -6.74 10.69 -10.60
CA MET A 99 -6.45 9.46 -11.33
C MET A 99 -6.67 9.59 -12.84
N GLY A 100 -7.05 10.78 -13.30
CA GLY A 100 -7.48 11.04 -14.68
C GLY A 100 -8.99 10.88 -14.86
N ALA A 101 -9.53 11.53 -15.89
CA ALA A 101 -10.93 11.37 -16.26
C ALA A 101 -11.15 10.01 -16.94
N PRO A 102 -12.26 9.31 -16.66
CA PRO A 102 -12.66 8.19 -17.50
C PRO A 102 -12.86 8.68 -18.95
N PRO A 103 -12.64 7.82 -19.96
CA PRO A 103 -12.95 8.16 -21.35
C PRO A 103 -14.42 8.58 -21.46
N ALA A 104 -14.71 9.56 -22.32
CA ALA A 104 -16.08 9.97 -22.56
C ALA A 104 -16.88 8.81 -23.18
N GLU A 105 -18.20 8.83 -23.02
CA GLU A 105 -19.05 7.78 -23.57
C GLU A 105 -18.90 7.72 -25.10
N GLY A 106 -18.46 6.56 -25.61
CA GLY A 106 -18.18 6.35 -27.04
C GLY A 106 -16.74 6.61 -27.47
N GLU A 107 -15.85 7.03 -26.56
CA GLU A 107 -14.41 7.11 -26.83
C GLU A 107 -13.69 5.81 -26.48
N GLU A 108 -12.79 5.38 -27.36
CA GLU A 108 -11.83 4.33 -27.06
C GLU A 108 -10.91 4.81 -25.91
N PRO A 109 -10.63 3.98 -24.89
CA PRO A 109 -9.69 4.34 -23.85
C PRO A 109 -8.33 4.67 -24.47
N ALA A 110 -7.70 5.76 -24.02
CA ALA A 110 -6.34 6.07 -24.38
C ALA A 110 -5.42 4.88 -24.02
N PRO A 111 -4.37 4.60 -24.83
CA PRO A 111 -3.43 3.55 -24.49
C PRO A 111 -2.80 3.82 -23.12
N MET A 112 -2.64 2.77 -22.32
CA MET A 112 -2.04 2.90 -20.99
C MET A 112 -0.64 3.51 -21.11
N PRO A 113 -0.33 4.56 -20.31
CA PRO A 113 0.98 5.19 -20.34
C PRO A 113 2.08 4.21 -19.90
N SER A 114 3.27 4.41 -20.45
CA SER A 114 4.47 3.63 -20.12
C SER A 114 5.51 4.55 -19.48
N SER A 115 6.31 4.02 -18.56
CA SER A 115 7.49 4.74 -18.05
C SER A 115 8.55 4.83 -19.14
N ALA A 116 9.21 5.99 -19.30
CA ALA A 116 10.27 6.15 -20.30
C ALA A 116 11.61 5.57 -19.85
N SER A 117 11.81 5.40 -18.53
CA SER A 117 12.96 4.70 -17.96
C SER A 117 12.60 4.05 -16.63
N VAL A 118 13.40 3.07 -16.20
CA VAL A 118 13.34 2.47 -14.87
C VAL A 118 13.60 3.53 -13.80
N GLN A 119 14.52 4.47 -14.02
CA GLN A 119 14.79 5.53 -13.05
C GLN A 119 13.59 6.46 -12.87
N GLU A 120 12.90 6.86 -13.96
CA GLU A 120 11.67 7.64 -13.89
C GLU A 120 10.60 6.92 -13.08
N ALA A 121 10.39 5.63 -13.33
CA ALA A 121 9.43 4.82 -12.58
C ALA A 121 9.76 4.79 -11.08
N ARG A 122 11.03 4.63 -10.72
CA ARG A 122 11.47 4.62 -9.32
C ARG A 122 11.30 5.97 -8.64
N ASP A 123 11.57 7.07 -9.34
CA ASP A 123 11.33 8.42 -8.83
C ASP A 123 9.82 8.69 -8.61
N ALA A 124 8.97 8.20 -9.52
CA ALA A 124 7.52 8.27 -9.38
C ALA A 124 7.03 7.41 -8.21
N LEU A 125 7.54 6.18 -8.05
CA LEU A 125 7.24 5.29 -6.93
C LEU A 125 7.57 5.94 -5.58
N ALA A 126 8.72 6.62 -5.49
CA ALA A 126 9.12 7.35 -4.28
C ALA A 126 8.15 8.49 -3.94
N LYS A 127 7.73 9.28 -4.95
CA LYS A 127 6.75 10.36 -4.75
C LYS A 127 5.39 9.83 -4.30
N ASP A 128 4.95 8.73 -4.88
CA ASP A 128 3.67 8.09 -4.50
C ASP A 128 3.73 7.50 -3.09
N LYS A 129 4.88 6.95 -2.68
CA LYS A 129 5.11 6.53 -1.28
C LYS A 129 4.95 7.70 -0.30
N ASP A 130 5.60 8.83 -0.60
CA ASP A 130 5.52 10.02 0.26
C ASP A 130 4.08 10.54 0.34
N LEU A 131 3.35 10.50 -0.77
CA LEU A 131 1.93 10.85 -0.82
C LEU A 131 1.09 9.90 0.04
N ALA A 132 1.32 8.59 -0.04
CA ALA A 132 0.62 7.59 0.74
C ALA A 132 0.82 7.82 2.24
N LEU A 133 2.09 7.99 2.68
CA LEU A 133 2.43 8.24 4.08
C LEU A 133 1.82 9.55 4.59
N ALA A 134 1.90 10.63 3.81
CA ALA A 134 1.30 11.91 4.17
C ALA A 134 -0.23 11.79 4.30
N THR A 135 -0.87 11.04 3.41
CA THR A 135 -2.33 10.83 3.41
C THR A 135 -2.77 10.02 4.63
N VAL A 136 -2.07 8.93 4.96
CA VAL A 136 -2.35 8.10 6.16
C VAL A 136 -2.25 8.95 7.43
N ARG A 137 -1.19 9.73 7.58
CA ARG A 137 -0.99 10.62 8.73
C ARG A 137 -2.08 11.68 8.85
N ALA A 138 -2.49 12.26 7.72
CA ALA A 138 -3.52 13.29 7.69
C ALA A 138 -4.92 12.73 8.00
N ALA A 139 -5.20 11.48 7.64
CA ALA A 139 -6.45 10.81 7.99
C ALA A 139 -6.52 10.51 9.50
N GLY A 140 -5.46 9.91 10.06
CA GLY A 140 -5.39 9.52 11.46
C GLY A 140 -6.36 8.37 11.82
N ASP A 141 -6.12 7.74 12.98
CA ASP A 141 -6.78 6.49 13.35
C ASP A 141 -8.30 6.59 13.44
N ALA A 142 -8.82 7.67 14.02
CA ALA A 142 -10.26 7.84 14.22
C ALA A 142 -11.03 7.86 12.89
N ARG A 143 -10.54 8.60 11.89
CA ARG A 143 -11.18 8.60 10.57
C ARG A 143 -11.04 7.25 9.88
N MET A 144 -9.86 6.65 9.96
CA MET A 144 -9.61 5.35 9.35
C MET A 144 -10.47 4.23 9.95
N ASP A 145 -10.83 4.34 11.23
CA ASP A 145 -11.70 3.36 11.89
C ASP A 145 -13.21 3.63 11.69
N ASP A 146 -13.64 4.88 11.54
CA ASP A 146 -15.09 5.18 11.52
C ASP A 146 -15.64 5.64 10.16
N GLU A 147 -14.82 6.29 9.34
CA GLU A 147 -15.28 6.91 8.09
C GLU A 147 -15.52 5.86 7.02
N LYS A 148 -16.76 5.76 6.54
CA LYS A 148 -17.12 4.95 5.37
C LYS A 148 -16.92 5.76 4.09
N VAL A 149 -16.25 5.14 3.13
CA VAL A 149 -16.05 5.70 1.79
C VAL A 149 -16.41 4.66 0.72
N THR A 150 -16.76 5.13 -0.47
CA THR A 150 -17.14 4.28 -1.60
C THR A 150 -16.25 4.60 -2.80
N ALA A 151 -15.68 3.57 -3.40
CA ALA A 151 -14.93 3.72 -4.63
C ALA A 151 -15.88 3.97 -5.83
N PRO A 152 -15.44 4.60 -6.92
CA PRO A 152 -16.24 4.81 -8.13
C PRO A 152 -16.76 3.51 -8.75
N TRP A 153 -16.07 2.39 -8.50
CA TRP A 153 -16.47 1.05 -8.92
C TRP A 153 -17.41 0.34 -7.92
N GLY A 154 -17.94 1.06 -6.93
CA GLY A 154 -19.06 0.62 -6.09
C GLY A 154 -18.71 -0.17 -4.82
N ILE A 155 -17.43 -0.33 -4.48
CA ILE A 155 -17.00 -1.00 -3.25
C ILE A 155 -17.01 0.01 -2.08
N GLU A 156 -17.86 -0.22 -1.08
CA GLU A 156 -17.88 0.51 0.20
C GLU A 156 -16.99 -0.18 1.23
N GLY A 157 -16.29 0.61 2.06
CA GLY A 157 -15.52 0.12 3.19
C GLY A 157 -15.12 1.24 4.14
N LYS A 158 -14.53 0.90 5.29
CA LYS A 158 -13.89 1.91 6.14
C LYS A 158 -12.68 2.50 5.43
N LEU A 159 -12.35 3.76 5.68
CA LEU A 159 -11.22 4.44 5.04
C LEU A 159 -9.89 3.71 5.26
N GLY A 160 -9.64 3.18 6.48
CA GLY A 160 -8.44 2.39 6.77
C GLY A 160 -8.36 1.08 5.98
N GLU A 161 -9.50 0.41 5.78
CA GLU A 161 -9.59 -0.80 4.97
C GLU A 161 -9.30 -0.51 3.50
N GLN A 162 -9.86 0.58 2.95
CA GLN A 162 -9.59 1.00 1.57
C GLN A 162 -8.12 1.36 1.37
N PHE A 163 -7.48 2.04 2.33
CA PHE A 163 -6.04 2.31 2.26
C PHE A 163 -5.23 1.02 2.26
N LEU A 164 -5.58 0.07 3.14
CA LEU A 164 -4.91 -1.23 3.18
C LEU A 164 -5.08 -1.98 1.87
N ASP A 165 -6.26 -1.94 1.25
CA ASP A 165 -6.51 -2.57 -0.03
C ASP A 165 -5.70 -1.94 -1.17
N MET A 166 -5.46 -0.63 -1.12
CA MET A 166 -4.55 0.03 -2.08
C MET A 166 -3.09 -0.40 -1.89
N VAL A 167 -2.64 -0.63 -0.65
CA VAL A 167 -1.31 -1.22 -0.40
C VAL A 167 -1.23 -2.65 -0.96
N LYS A 168 -2.29 -3.45 -0.79
CA LYS A 168 -2.38 -4.81 -1.37
C LYS A 168 -2.40 -4.77 -2.89
N HIS A 169 -3.09 -3.82 -3.51
CA HIS A 169 -3.13 -3.62 -4.96
C HIS A 169 -1.72 -3.39 -5.52
N LEU A 170 -0.93 -2.49 -4.91
CA LEU A 170 0.48 -2.32 -5.25
C LEU A 170 1.27 -3.62 -5.03
N GLY A 171 1.03 -4.33 -3.93
CA GLY A 171 1.63 -5.62 -3.62
C GLY A 171 1.35 -6.72 -4.66
N GLN A 172 0.16 -6.73 -5.26
CA GLN A 172 -0.20 -7.67 -6.34
C GLN A 172 0.59 -7.37 -7.61
N HIS A 173 0.69 -6.10 -8.01
CA HIS A 173 1.49 -5.71 -9.18
C HIS A 173 3.00 -5.84 -8.94
N LYS A 174 3.48 -5.69 -7.71
CA LYS A 174 4.83 -6.10 -7.30
C LYS A 174 5.06 -7.59 -7.58
N GLY A 175 4.09 -8.44 -7.22
CA GLY A 175 4.10 -9.87 -7.54
C GLY A 175 4.14 -10.13 -9.04
N GLN A 176 3.37 -9.39 -9.83
CA GLN A 176 3.41 -9.45 -11.29
C GLN A 176 4.80 -9.10 -11.84
N LEU A 177 5.43 -8.02 -11.34
CA LEU A 177 6.78 -7.61 -11.75
C LEU A 177 7.82 -8.70 -11.45
N PHE A 178 7.72 -9.35 -10.28
CA PHE A 178 8.57 -10.50 -9.94
C PHE A 178 8.47 -11.63 -10.98
N TYR A 179 7.27 -11.94 -11.47
CA TYR A 179 7.10 -12.95 -12.53
C TYR A 179 7.60 -12.46 -13.90
N TYR A 180 7.50 -11.17 -14.21
CA TYR A 180 8.09 -10.60 -15.43
C TYR A 180 9.60 -10.82 -15.43
N LEU A 181 10.27 -10.49 -14.33
CA LEU A 181 11.71 -10.70 -14.17
C LEU A 181 12.10 -12.17 -14.35
N LYS A 182 11.31 -13.11 -13.79
CA LYS A 182 11.53 -14.56 -14.01
C LYS A 182 11.45 -14.95 -15.49
N MET A 183 10.41 -14.49 -16.18
CA MET A 183 10.19 -14.81 -17.59
C MET A 183 11.23 -14.15 -18.51
N GLN A 184 11.79 -13.01 -18.10
CA GLN A 184 12.93 -12.36 -18.76
C GLN A 184 14.29 -13.05 -18.48
N GLY A 185 14.30 -14.12 -17.67
CA GLY A 185 15.50 -14.89 -17.35
C GLY A 185 16.38 -14.29 -16.26
N LYS A 186 15.89 -13.29 -15.50
CA LYS A 186 16.63 -12.73 -14.36
C LYS A 186 16.69 -13.77 -13.22
N PRO A 187 17.81 -13.85 -12.47
CA PRO A 187 18.01 -14.85 -11.42
C PRO A 187 17.25 -14.51 -10.12
N VAL A 188 15.97 -14.19 -10.21
CA VAL A 188 15.16 -13.80 -9.04
C VAL A 188 14.61 -15.02 -8.30
N HIS A 189 14.74 -15.02 -6.97
CA HIS A 189 14.19 -16.01 -6.05
C HIS A 189 13.17 -15.39 -5.10
N THR A 190 12.41 -16.23 -4.37
CA THR A 190 11.33 -15.79 -3.46
C THR A 190 11.76 -14.69 -2.49
N GLY A 191 13.01 -14.69 -2.01
CA GLY A 191 13.54 -13.58 -1.20
C GLY A 191 13.38 -12.18 -1.82
N HIS A 192 13.60 -12.03 -3.14
CA HIS A 192 13.45 -10.75 -3.84
C HIS A 192 12.01 -10.22 -3.77
N LEU A 193 11.00 -11.09 -3.85
CA LEU A 193 9.59 -10.70 -3.74
C LEU A 193 9.28 -10.04 -2.40
N TRP A 194 10.02 -10.41 -1.36
CA TRP A 194 9.84 -9.93 0.01
C TRP A 194 10.88 -8.88 0.42
N GLY A 195 11.63 -8.31 -0.52
CA GLY A 195 12.64 -7.27 -0.26
C GLY A 195 13.92 -7.77 0.40
N MET A 196 14.16 -9.09 0.42
CA MET A 196 15.43 -9.65 0.87
C MET A 196 16.44 -9.59 -0.28
N GLU A 197 17.55 -8.87 -0.09
CA GLU A 197 18.67 -8.85 -1.03
C GLU A 197 19.34 -10.24 -1.09
N GLY A 198 19.82 -10.60 -2.27
CA GLY A 198 20.62 -11.81 -2.52
C GLY A 198 22.11 -11.52 -2.52
#